data_AF-A0A1Y3BG88-F1
#
_entry.id   AF-A0A1Y3BG88-F1
#
_cell.length_a   1.000
_cell.length_b   1.000
_cell.length_c   1.000
_cell.angle_alpha   90.00
_cell.angle_beta   90.00
_cell.angle_gamma   90.00
#
_symmetry.space_group_name_H-M   'P 1'
#
loop_
_entity.id
_entity.type
_entity.pdbx_description
1 polymer ?
#
loop_
_entity_poly.entity_id
_entity_poly.type
_entity_poly.pdbx_seq_one_letter_code
_entity_poly.pdbx_strand_id
1 'polypeptide(L)'
;MIGVTGGIAATLGPMNLTPELLTQIGACMTGGGLLGLIIAKKLEIADLPQLVAAFHSLVGLAAVLTCFATYLHDFPSLATDPAAMTIKTALFLGTFIGGITFSGSLIAYGKLQGLLDSAPTLLPGRHVINSAMMLATVGSMGYFLMDPTKMAGLSSLGTATALSTIMGVTLTSAIGGADMPVVIT
;
A
#
# COMPACT_ATOMS: atom_id res chain seq x y z
N MET A 1 -1.32 21.97 7.04
CA MET A 1 -0.47 21.87 8.26
C MET A 1 -1.30 21.67 9.52
N ILE A 2 -2.14 22.62 9.95
CA ILE A 2 -2.92 22.52 11.20
C ILE A 2 -3.73 21.22 11.33
N GLY A 3 -4.45 20.82 10.27
CA GLY A 3 -5.25 19.58 10.30
C GLY A 3 -4.43 18.30 10.50
N VAL A 4 -3.31 18.16 9.80
CA VAL A 4 -2.43 16.98 9.92
C VAL A 4 -1.81 16.91 11.31
N THR A 5 -1.26 18.03 11.79
CA THR A 5 -0.69 18.10 13.15
C THR A 5 -1.74 17.82 14.23
N GLY A 6 -2.95 18.36 14.07
CA GLY A 6 -4.07 18.11 14.97
C GLY A 6 -4.50 16.64 14.98
N GLY A 7 -4.58 15.99 13.82
CA GLY A 7 -4.90 14.56 13.73
C GLY A 7 -3.88 13.69 14.43
N ILE A 8 -2.58 13.93 14.20
CA ILE A 8 -1.49 13.22 14.89
C ILE A 8 -1.60 13.42 16.41
N ALA A 9 -1.77 14.67 16.87
CA ALA A 9 -1.93 14.96 18.29
C ALA A 9 -3.14 14.26 18.91
N ALA A 10 -4.28 14.23 18.21
CA ALA A 10 -5.49 13.55 18.65
C ALA A 10 -5.33 12.02 18.71
N THR A 11 -4.50 11.43 17.85
CA THR A 11 -4.21 9.99 17.91
C THR A 11 -3.25 9.62 19.04
N LEU A 12 -2.20 10.42 19.27
CA LEU A 12 -1.20 10.13 20.30
C LEU A 12 -1.69 10.49 21.71
N GLY A 13 -2.49 11.55 21.86
CA GLY A 13 -2.96 12.07 23.14
C GLY A 13 -3.64 11.04 24.07
N PRO A 14 -4.59 10.21 23.60
CA PRO A 14 -5.26 9.23 24.45
C PRO A 14 -4.46 7.93 24.66
N MET A 15 -3.35 7.73 23.93
CA MET A 15 -2.55 6.51 24.05
C MET A 15 -1.72 6.54 25.35
N ASN A 16 -1.79 5.48 26.15
CA ASN A 16 -0.98 5.34 27.35
C ASN A 16 0.44 4.89 27.00
N LEU A 17 1.23 5.78 26.40
CA LEU A 17 2.56 5.50 25.88
C LEU A 17 3.62 5.63 26.97
N THR A 18 4.51 4.64 27.08
CA THR A 18 5.71 4.78 27.92
C THR A 18 6.69 5.79 27.28
N PRO A 19 7.57 6.44 28.06
CA PRO A 19 8.56 7.37 27.52
C PRO A 19 9.46 6.76 26.43
N GLU A 20 9.78 5.48 26.55
CA GLU A 20 10.60 4.75 25.57
C GLU A 20 9.86 4.59 24.24
N LEU A 21 8.58 4.17 24.29
CA LEU A 21 7.75 4.02 23.10
C LEU A 21 7.50 5.38 22.43
N LEU A 22 7.25 6.44 23.21
CA LEU A 22 7.09 7.79 22.69
C LEU A 22 8.36 8.27 21.97
N THR A 23 9.53 7.95 22.52
CA THR A 23 10.82 8.26 21.90
C THR A 23 11.01 7.52 20.59
N GLN A 24 10.63 6.24 20.52
CA GLN A 24 10.67 5.46 19.28
C GLN A 24 9.75 6.04 18.20
N ILE A 25 8.50 6.36 18.54
CA ILE A 25 7.54 6.98 17.62
C ILE A 25 8.09 8.33 17.13
N GLY A 26 8.57 9.17 18.04
CA GLY A 26 9.17 10.46 17.73
C GLY A 26 10.38 10.35 16.80
N ALA A 27 11.23 9.35 17.00
CA ALA A 27 12.38 9.08 16.14
C ALA A 27 11.94 8.68 14.72
N CYS A 28 10.97 7.76 14.58
CA CYS A 28 10.43 7.36 13.28
C CYS A 28 9.81 8.54 12.53
N MET A 29 8.97 9.33 13.21
CA MET A 29 8.31 10.50 12.62
C MET A 29 9.33 11.56 12.19
N THR A 30 10.31 11.86 13.03
CA THR A 30 11.34 12.86 12.74
C THR A 30 12.24 12.38 11.60
N GLY A 31 12.64 11.11 11.59
CA GLY A 31 13.42 10.52 10.51
C GLY A 31 12.70 10.59 9.16
N GLY A 32 11.45 10.13 9.10
CA GLY A 32 10.63 10.20 7.88
C GLY A 32 10.38 11.65 7.43
N GLY A 33 10.07 12.55 8.36
CA GLY A 33 9.85 13.97 8.07
C GLY A 33 11.09 14.68 7.54
N LEU A 34 12.28 14.40 8.11
CA LEU A 34 13.54 14.97 7.65
C LEU A 34 13.91 14.46 6.26
N LEU A 35 13.76 13.17 5.99
CA LEU A 35 13.98 12.61 4.66
C LEU A 35 13.05 13.25 3.63
N GLY A 36 11.76 13.37 3.96
CA GLY A 36 10.78 14.05 3.10
C GLY A 36 11.15 15.50 2.83
N LEU A 37 11.60 16.25 3.85
CA LEU A 37 12.04 17.64 3.71
C LEU A 37 13.27 17.76 2.80
N ILE A 38 14.25 16.86 2.94
CA ILE A 38 15.45 16.85 2.11
C ILE A 38 15.10 16.59 0.65
N ILE A 39 14.22 15.61 0.38
CA ILE A 39 13.76 15.29 -0.97
C ILE A 39 13.01 16.49 -1.56
N ALA A 40 12.04 17.05 -0.83
CA ALA A 40 11.23 18.16 -1.30
C ALA A 40 12.05 19.43 -1.61
N LYS A 41 13.11 19.70 -0.85
CA LYS A 41 13.99 20.86 -1.08
C LYS A 41 14.91 20.73 -2.30
N LYS A 42 15.18 19.50 -2.74
CA LYS A 42 16.08 19.23 -3.86
C LYS A 42 15.35 19.03 -5.19
N LEU A 43 14.02 18.94 -5.16
CA LEU A 43 13.19 18.66 -6.32
C LEU A 43 13.09 19.88 -7.25
N GLU A 44 13.19 19.64 -8.55
CA GLU A 44 12.79 20.61 -9.57
C GLU A 44 11.31 20.49 -9.92
N ILE A 45 10.63 21.60 -10.25
CA ILE A 45 9.19 21.58 -10.53
C ILE A 45 8.82 20.68 -11.73
N ALA A 46 9.73 20.52 -12.69
CA ALA A 46 9.57 19.59 -13.82
C ALA A 46 9.45 18.13 -13.37
N ASP A 47 10.05 17.77 -12.24
CA ASP A 47 10.06 16.43 -11.66
C ASP A 47 8.87 16.16 -10.72
N LEU A 48 7.93 17.11 -10.58
CA LEU A 48 6.80 16.95 -9.67
C LEU A 48 5.97 15.68 -9.94
N PRO A 49 5.63 15.31 -11.21
CA PRO A 49 4.82 14.12 -11.46
C PRO A 49 5.43 12.82 -10.93
N GLN A 50 6.73 12.60 -11.15
CA GLN A 50 7.39 11.38 -10.69
C GLN A 50 7.54 11.36 -9.17
N LEU A 51 7.74 12.51 -8.51
CA LEU A 51 7.76 12.56 -7.06
C LEU A 51 6.39 12.22 -6.45
N VAL A 52 5.29 12.69 -7.06
CA VAL A 52 3.93 12.33 -6.62
C VAL A 52 3.69 10.82 -6.75
N ALA A 53 4.14 10.21 -7.86
CA ALA A 53 4.10 8.75 -8.01
C ALA A 53 4.93 8.06 -6.91
N ALA A 54 6.17 8.48 -6.69
CA ALA A 54 7.02 7.90 -5.64
C ALA A 54 6.37 7.97 -4.24
N PHE A 55 5.74 9.08 -3.88
CA PHE A 55 5.03 9.19 -2.60
C PHE A 55 3.80 8.29 -2.48
N HIS A 56 3.05 8.07 -3.56
CA HIS A 56 1.94 7.10 -3.54
C HIS A 56 2.42 5.68 -3.29
N SER A 57 3.63 5.33 -3.76
CA SER A 57 4.20 4.02 -3.45
C SER A 57 4.39 3.83 -1.93
N LEU A 58 4.88 4.86 -1.23
CA LEU A 58 5.07 4.83 0.22
C LEU A 58 3.74 4.72 0.97
N VAL A 59 2.69 5.37 0.48
CA VAL A 59 1.31 5.25 1.03
C VAL A 59 0.79 3.82 0.85
N GLY A 60 0.96 3.23 -0.33
CA GLY A 60 0.55 1.85 -0.60
C GLY A 60 1.26 0.83 0.28
N LEU A 61 2.59 0.97 0.44
CA LEU A 61 3.37 0.11 1.32
C LEU A 61 2.96 0.26 2.79
N ALA A 62 2.77 1.50 3.26
CA ALA A 62 2.28 1.77 4.62
C ALA A 62 0.91 1.13 4.86
N ALA A 63 0.00 1.15 3.88
CA ALA A 63 -1.30 0.50 3.99
C ALA A 63 -1.18 -1.03 4.15
N VAL A 64 -0.34 -1.69 3.33
CA VAL A 64 -0.07 -3.13 3.44
C VAL A 64 0.50 -3.48 4.81
N LEU A 65 1.56 -2.77 5.25
CA LEU A 65 2.20 -3.01 6.54
C LEU A 65 1.22 -2.80 7.70
N THR A 66 0.37 -1.77 7.62
CA THR A 66 -0.67 -1.52 8.63
C THR A 66 -1.67 -2.67 8.68
N CYS A 67 -2.16 -3.15 7.53
CA CYS A 67 -3.12 -4.25 7.51
C CYS A 67 -2.55 -5.55 8.11
N PHE A 68 -1.29 -5.87 7.82
CA PHE A 68 -0.60 -7.01 8.42
C PHE A 68 -0.39 -6.82 9.93
N ALA A 69 0.07 -5.64 10.35
CA ALA A 69 0.30 -5.33 11.75
C ALA A 69 -1.00 -5.42 12.57
N THR A 70 -2.08 -4.84 12.06
CA THR A 70 -3.41 -4.90 12.69
C THR A 70 -3.92 -6.34 12.74
N TYR A 71 -3.80 -7.11 11.65
CA TYR A 71 -4.20 -8.52 11.68
C TYR A 71 -3.42 -9.33 12.73
N LEU A 72 -2.11 -9.14 12.81
CA LEU A 72 -1.25 -9.84 13.77
C LEU A 72 -1.55 -9.46 15.22
N HIS A 73 -1.81 -8.18 15.47
CA HIS A 73 -2.12 -7.63 16.79
C HIS A 73 -3.50 -8.06 17.27
N ASP A 74 -4.52 -7.93 16.43
CA ASP A 74 -5.92 -8.17 16.80
C ASP A 74 -6.33 -9.64 16.65
N PHE A 75 -5.50 -10.50 16.03
CA PHE A 75 -5.81 -11.93 15.83
C PHE A 75 -6.42 -12.63 17.06
N PRO A 76 -5.89 -12.47 18.28
CA PRO A 76 -6.43 -13.15 19.47
C PRO A 76 -7.87 -12.75 19.81
N SER A 77 -8.28 -11.51 19.53
CA SER A 77 -9.62 -10.98 19.84
C SER A 77 -10.60 -11.10 18.67
N LEU A 78 -10.10 -11.26 17.43
CA LEU A 78 -10.93 -11.38 16.23
C LEU A 78 -11.96 -12.52 16.31
N ALA A 79 -11.68 -13.62 17.00
CA ALA A 79 -12.63 -14.74 17.10
C ALA A 79 -13.91 -14.39 17.89
N THR A 80 -13.82 -13.42 18.79
CA THR A 80 -14.93 -13.04 19.70
C THR A 80 -15.56 -11.70 19.33
N ASP A 81 -14.99 -10.98 18.35
CA ASP A 81 -15.46 -9.67 17.95
C ASP A 81 -16.69 -9.79 17.02
N PRO A 82 -17.85 -9.19 17.36
CA PRO A 82 -19.02 -9.16 16.48
C PRO A 82 -18.75 -8.52 15.10
N ALA A 83 -17.76 -7.63 15.01
CA ALA A 83 -17.33 -6.95 13.80
C ALA A 83 -16.18 -7.65 13.06
N ALA A 84 -15.76 -8.85 13.49
CA ALA A 84 -14.61 -9.55 12.94
C ALA A 84 -14.63 -9.69 11.41
N MET A 85 -15.79 -9.99 10.83
CA MET A 85 -15.95 -10.13 9.38
C MET A 85 -15.70 -8.82 8.64
N THR A 86 -16.19 -7.70 9.18
CA THR A 86 -15.98 -6.36 8.64
C THR A 86 -14.51 -5.96 8.75
N ILE A 87 -13.89 -6.20 9.90
CA ILE A 87 -12.47 -5.90 10.14
C ILE A 87 -11.60 -6.71 9.17
N LYS A 88 -11.79 -8.04 9.10
CA LYS A 88 -11.07 -8.91 8.16
C LYS A 88 -11.24 -8.43 6.71
N THR A 89 -12.46 -8.08 6.31
CA THR A 89 -12.72 -7.55 4.97
C THR A 89 -11.94 -6.26 4.70
N ALA A 90 -11.94 -5.31 5.64
CA ALA A 90 -11.20 -4.06 5.51
C ALA A 90 -9.68 -4.29 5.42
N LEU A 91 -9.12 -5.18 6.25
CA LEU A 91 -7.70 -5.53 6.23
C LEU A 91 -7.29 -6.18 4.90
N PHE A 92 -8.12 -7.08 4.37
CA PHE A 92 -7.86 -7.72 3.09
C PHE A 92 -7.89 -6.73 1.93
N LEU A 93 -8.94 -5.89 1.86
CA LEU A 93 -9.07 -4.87 0.82
C LEU A 93 -7.97 -3.81 0.91
N GLY A 94 -7.61 -3.37 2.12
CA GLY A 94 -6.50 -2.45 2.34
C GLY A 94 -5.16 -3.04 1.88
N THR A 95 -4.93 -4.33 2.12
CA THR A 95 -3.74 -5.06 1.63
C THR A 95 -3.71 -5.14 0.11
N PHE A 96 -4.85 -5.44 -0.51
CA PHE A 96 -4.97 -5.53 -1.97
C PHE A 96 -4.74 -4.16 -2.64
N ILE A 97 -5.47 -3.14 -2.20
CA ILE A 97 -5.34 -1.77 -2.73
C ILE A 97 -3.91 -1.25 -2.52
N GLY A 98 -3.36 -1.43 -1.32
CA GLY A 98 -2.01 -0.99 -0.98
C GLY A 98 -0.94 -1.61 -1.89
N GLY A 99 -1.03 -2.90 -2.22
CA GLY A 99 -0.05 -3.55 -3.09
C GLY A 99 -0.14 -3.12 -4.56
N ILE A 100 -1.35 -2.88 -5.11
CA ILE A 100 -1.50 -2.29 -6.45
C ILE A 100 -0.93 -0.88 -6.46
N THR A 101 -1.31 -0.05 -5.48
CA THR A 101 -0.81 1.34 -5.39
C THR A 101 0.71 1.37 -5.27
N PHE A 102 1.29 0.52 -4.44
CA PHE A 102 2.74 0.42 -4.27
C PHE A 102 3.46 0.17 -5.59
N SER A 103 3.12 -0.94 -6.25
CA SER A 103 3.80 -1.39 -7.46
C SER A 103 3.49 -0.55 -8.70
N GLY A 104 2.23 -0.18 -8.90
CA GLY A 104 1.81 0.67 -10.01
C GLY A 104 2.50 2.03 -9.96
N SER A 105 2.60 2.61 -8.77
CA SER A 105 3.32 3.88 -8.56
C SER A 105 4.81 3.78 -8.86
N LEU A 106 5.47 2.65 -8.56
CA LEU A 106 6.88 2.45 -8.89
C LEU A 106 7.11 2.33 -10.40
N ILE A 107 6.20 1.67 -11.14
CA ILE A 107 6.27 1.63 -12.61
C ILE A 107 6.03 3.02 -13.21
N ALA A 108 5.03 3.75 -12.71
CA ALA A 108 4.77 5.11 -13.14
C ALA A 108 5.98 6.03 -12.90
N TYR A 109 6.57 5.97 -11.69
CA TYR A 109 7.82 6.65 -11.37
C TYR A 109 8.93 6.29 -12.36
N GLY A 110 9.17 5.00 -12.59
CA GLY A 110 10.22 4.53 -13.47
C GLY A 110 10.06 5.02 -14.92
N LYS A 111 8.82 5.05 -15.44
CA LYS A 111 8.55 5.57 -16.79
C LYS A 111 8.72 7.08 -16.90
N LEU A 112 8.23 7.85 -15.91
CA LEU A 112 8.35 9.31 -15.91
C LEU A 112 9.80 9.78 -15.73
N GLN A 113 10.57 9.06 -14.92
CA GLN A 113 11.99 9.32 -14.69
C GLN A 113 12.87 8.90 -15.88
N GLY A 114 12.33 8.17 -16.87
CA GLY A 114 13.10 7.60 -17.98
C GLY A 114 13.98 6.40 -17.60
N LEU A 115 13.74 5.79 -16.43
CA LEU A 115 14.40 4.55 -16.00
C LEU A 115 13.82 3.32 -16.71
N LEU A 116 12.56 3.42 -17.15
CA LEU A 116 11.85 2.41 -17.93
C LEU A 116 11.44 3.00 -19.28
N ASP A 117 11.28 2.13 -20.27
CA ASP A 117 10.76 2.55 -21.57
C ASP A 117 9.35 3.15 -21.42
N SER A 118 9.14 4.28 -22.08
CA SER A 118 7.85 4.97 -22.13
C SER A 118 6.84 4.23 -23.01
N ALA A 119 7.29 3.32 -23.88
CA ALA A 119 6.39 2.49 -24.66
C ALA A 119 5.49 1.61 -23.77
N PRO A 120 4.24 1.32 -24.18
CA PRO A 120 3.41 0.33 -23.53
C PRO A 120 3.99 -1.08 -23.69
N THR A 121 4.27 -1.77 -22.58
CA THR A 121 4.74 -3.16 -22.59
C THR A 121 3.54 -4.09 -22.61
N LEU A 122 3.31 -4.77 -23.73
CA LEU A 122 2.13 -5.61 -23.91
C LEU A 122 2.47 -7.10 -23.77
N LEU A 123 2.05 -7.70 -22.65
CA LEU A 123 2.17 -9.14 -22.45
C LEU A 123 1.14 -9.89 -23.33
N PRO A 124 1.52 -11.01 -23.97
CA PRO A 124 0.58 -11.90 -24.63
C PRO A 124 -0.50 -12.38 -23.65
N GLY A 125 -1.77 -12.22 -23.99
CA GLY A 125 -2.88 -12.63 -23.13
C GLY A 125 -3.06 -11.81 -21.85
N ARG A 126 -2.56 -10.56 -21.79
CA ARG A 126 -2.64 -9.67 -20.60
C ARG A 126 -4.01 -9.62 -19.91
N HIS A 127 -5.10 -9.64 -20.68
CA HIS A 127 -6.45 -9.60 -20.13
C HIS A 127 -6.77 -10.88 -19.35
N VAL A 128 -6.41 -12.04 -19.90
CA VAL A 128 -6.56 -13.33 -19.21
C VAL A 128 -5.70 -13.38 -17.96
N ILE A 129 -4.45 -12.93 -18.04
CA ILE A 129 -3.52 -12.90 -16.91
C ILE A 129 -4.07 -12.03 -15.77
N ASN A 130 -4.46 -10.78 -16.07
CA ASN A 130 -4.99 -9.86 -15.07
C ASN A 130 -6.32 -10.34 -14.49
N SER A 131 -7.23 -10.86 -15.31
CA SER A 131 -8.48 -11.44 -14.84
C SER A 131 -8.25 -12.68 -13.97
N ALA A 132 -7.30 -13.54 -14.32
CA ALA A 132 -6.96 -14.70 -13.51
C ALA A 132 -6.38 -14.31 -12.14
N MET A 133 -5.47 -13.32 -12.10
CA MET A 133 -4.94 -12.79 -10.82
C MET A 133 -6.04 -12.15 -9.97
N MET A 134 -6.96 -11.41 -10.58
CA MET A 134 -8.10 -10.82 -9.87
C MET A 134 -9.00 -11.91 -9.28
N LEU A 135 -9.35 -12.94 -10.07
CA LEU A 135 -10.16 -14.07 -9.59
C LEU A 135 -9.44 -14.85 -8.48
N ALA A 136 -8.14 -15.09 -8.61
CA ALA A 136 -7.35 -15.74 -7.57
C ALA A 136 -7.30 -14.91 -6.28
N THR A 137 -7.24 -13.58 -6.38
CA THR A 137 -7.31 -12.68 -5.22
C THR A 137 -8.67 -12.77 -4.54
N VAL A 138 -9.76 -12.76 -5.31
CA VAL A 138 -11.13 -12.94 -4.77
C VAL A 138 -11.28 -14.31 -4.10
N GLY A 139 -10.71 -15.37 -4.69
CA GLY A 139 -10.65 -16.70 -4.08
C GLY A 139 -9.88 -16.70 -2.76
N SER A 140 -8.73 -16.04 -2.71
CA SER A 140 -7.95 -15.85 -1.48
C SER A 140 -8.72 -15.12 -0.39
N MET A 141 -9.55 -14.13 -0.76
CA MET A 141 -10.46 -13.44 0.17
C MET A 141 -11.52 -14.39 0.73
N GLY A 142 -12.11 -15.24 -0.11
CA GLY A 142 -13.05 -16.28 0.34
C GLY A 142 -12.41 -17.21 1.37
N TYR A 143 -11.21 -17.72 1.06
CA TYR A 143 -10.44 -18.56 1.99
C TYR A 143 -10.09 -17.81 3.29
N PHE A 144 -9.67 -16.55 3.19
CA PHE A 144 -9.35 -15.69 4.33
C PHE A 144 -10.52 -15.54 5.30
N LEU A 145 -11.74 -15.42 4.77
CA LEU A 145 -12.94 -15.21 5.57
C LEU A 145 -13.45 -16.50 6.22
N MET A 146 -13.29 -17.65 5.56
CA MET A 146 -13.79 -18.94 6.03
C MET A 146 -12.88 -19.63 7.04
N ASP A 147 -11.56 -19.49 6.89
CA ASP A 147 -10.61 -20.15 7.79
C ASP A 147 -10.30 -19.24 9.01
N PRO A 148 -10.49 -19.73 10.26
CA PRO A 148 -10.25 -18.96 11.47
C PRO A 148 -8.77 -18.98 11.92
N THR A 149 -7.90 -19.77 11.28
CA THR A 149 -6.52 -19.95 11.72
C THR A 149 -5.63 -18.76 11.33
N LYS A 150 -4.68 -18.45 12.21
CA LYS A 150 -3.71 -17.35 12.00
C LYS A 150 -2.89 -17.55 10.73
N MET A 151 -2.45 -18.79 10.51
CA MET A 151 -1.59 -19.13 9.39
C MET A 151 -2.33 -19.04 8.06
N ALA A 152 -3.58 -19.52 7.99
CA ALA A 152 -4.41 -19.30 6.82
C ALA A 152 -4.59 -17.81 6.55
N GLY A 153 -4.85 -17.02 7.59
CA GLY A 153 -4.99 -15.57 7.47
C GLY A 153 -3.76 -14.87 6.89
N LEU A 154 -2.59 -15.13 7.46
CA LEU A 154 -1.33 -14.59 6.96
C LEU A 154 -1.00 -15.06 5.55
N SER A 155 -1.30 -16.32 5.23
CA SER A 155 -1.10 -16.83 3.87
C SER A 155 -2.00 -16.12 2.85
N SER A 156 -3.28 -15.89 3.17
CA SER A 156 -4.20 -15.14 2.31
C SER A 156 -3.78 -13.69 2.10
N LEU A 157 -3.38 -13.00 3.17
CA LEU A 157 -2.86 -11.63 3.07
C LEU A 157 -1.57 -11.60 2.24
N GLY A 158 -0.66 -12.56 2.44
CA GLY A 158 0.56 -12.70 1.65
C GLY A 158 0.28 -12.96 0.16
N THR A 159 -0.67 -13.85 -0.14
CA THR A 159 -1.14 -14.08 -1.51
C THR A 159 -1.76 -12.83 -2.11
N ALA A 160 -2.60 -12.11 -1.35
CA ALA A 160 -3.21 -10.86 -1.80
C ALA A 160 -2.13 -9.81 -2.12
N THR A 161 -1.13 -9.62 -1.26
CA THR A 161 0.01 -8.73 -1.51
C THR A 161 0.80 -9.13 -2.75
N ALA A 162 1.13 -10.41 -2.91
CA ALA A 162 1.92 -10.87 -4.05
C ALA A 162 1.16 -10.65 -5.37
N LEU A 163 -0.11 -11.08 -5.43
CA LEU A 163 -0.93 -10.91 -6.64
C LEU A 163 -1.22 -9.45 -6.93
N SER A 164 -1.54 -8.63 -5.91
CA SER A 164 -1.83 -7.21 -6.09
C SER A 164 -0.61 -6.41 -6.55
N THR A 165 0.58 -6.74 -6.02
CA THR A 165 1.85 -6.14 -6.43
C THR A 165 2.20 -6.52 -7.87
N ILE A 166 2.03 -7.79 -8.26
CA ILE A 166 2.25 -8.21 -9.65
C ILE A 166 1.24 -7.51 -10.57
N MET A 167 -0.02 -7.42 -10.13
CA MET A 167 -1.08 -6.81 -10.92
C MET A 167 -0.88 -5.30 -11.12
N GLY A 168 -0.38 -4.57 -10.12
CA GLY A 168 -0.02 -3.16 -10.31
C GLY A 168 1.11 -3.02 -11.34
N VAL A 169 2.10 -3.92 -11.35
CA VAL A 169 3.11 -3.94 -12.42
C VAL A 169 2.51 -4.22 -13.79
N THR A 170 1.71 -5.28 -13.94
CA THR A 170 1.17 -5.69 -15.25
C THR A 170 0.16 -4.70 -15.82
N LEU A 171 -0.66 -4.07 -14.97
CA LEU A 171 -1.62 -3.06 -15.40
C LEU A 171 -0.91 -1.77 -15.81
N THR A 172 -0.01 -1.24 -14.98
CA THR A 172 0.64 0.05 -15.26
C THR A 172 1.67 -0.06 -16.40
N SER A 173 2.39 -1.18 -16.53
CA SER A 173 3.36 -1.36 -17.62
C SER A 173 2.73 -1.32 -19.01
N ALA A 174 1.45 -1.70 -19.13
CA ALA A 174 0.68 -1.66 -20.36
C ALA A 174 0.16 -0.26 -20.75
N ILE A 175 0.44 0.77 -19.94
CA ILE A 175 0.07 2.16 -20.19
C ILE A 175 1.30 2.90 -20.75
N GLY A 176 1.10 3.77 -21.75
CA GLY A 176 2.18 4.56 -22.35
C GLY A 176 2.59 5.75 -21.48
N GLY A 177 3.82 6.23 -21.66
CA GLY A 177 4.37 7.37 -20.93
C GLY A 177 3.53 8.65 -21.03
N ALA A 178 2.93 8.91 -22.21
CA ALA A 178 2.08 10.08 -22.44
C ALA A 178 0.80 10.07 -21.59
N ASP A 179 0.26 8.88 -21.27
CA ASP A 179 -0.96 8.70 -20.49
C ASP A 179 -0.68 8.46 -19.00
N MET A 180 0.60 8.47 -18.58
CA MET A 180 0.99 8.26 -17.17
C MET A 180 0.34 9.22 -16.17
N PRO A 181 0.04 10.50 -16.50
CA PRO A 181 -0.67 11.36 -15.55
C PRO A 181 -1.99 10.77 -15.04
N VAL A 182 -2.69 9.96 -15.84
CA VAL A 182 -3.94 9.27 -15.45
C VAL A 182 -3.69 8.20 -14.39
N VAL A 183 -2.50 7.59 -14.37
CA VAL A 183 -2.14 6.55 -13.38
C VAL A 183 -1.81 7.17 -12.01
N ILE A 184 -1.36 8.42 -12.01
CA ILE A 184 -0.92 9.13 -10.80
C ILE A 184 -2.11 9.76 -10.06
N THR A 185 -3.21 10.05 -10.76
CA THR A 185 -4.45 10.60 -10.18
C THR A 185 -5.32 9.52 -9.57
#